data_AF-A0A836P4V3-F1
#
_entry.id   AF-A0A836P4V3-F1
#
_cell.length_a   1.000
_cell.length_b   1.000
_cell.length_c   1.000
_cell.angle_alpha   90.00
_cell.angle_beta   90.00
_cell.angle_gamma   90.00
#
_symmetry.space_group_name_H-M   'P 1'
#
loop_
_entity.id
_entity.type
_entity.pdbx_description
1 polymer ?
#
loop_
_entity_poly.entity_id
_entity_poly.type
_entity_poly.pdbx_seq_one_letter_code
_entity_poly.pdbx_strand_id
1 'polypeptide(L)'
;DALVTQAPMLARMRALANYADYRSPFRSRGDTPLPELPRMPLSMTASALDFVQGRTTQALSGVCTDAQVARVLMRSSDNLAITMIGAAMLRGNAQLFADMLAELPAQQSLPMHCAAAFAPATTQEISLCHALHGESRMVFSLLQDAPAPHDRGWLERVGPQLLDGERTQALLAPTFTWACSAPVLAVLAQDQALPQDSVPVPETTSVTCVANASGCLLASVSRPDYANYQHKLQDTAAALRTVSTMLWLRDHPADATPLTQRLAALPLALRGQTRPLQVDGDGKHLILAQYARREDGAAEYRWPLPASRITEQRQANAIQ
;
A
#
# COMPACT_ATOMS: atom_id res chain seq x y z
N ASP A 1 29.60 13.66 -1.44
CA ASP A 1 28.45 13.00 -0.80
C ASP A 1 27.21 13.26 -1.64
N ALA A 2 26.63 12.21 -2.24
CA ALA A 2 25.76 12.30 -3.41
C ALA A 2 24.38 12.93 -3.14
N LEU A 3 23.98 13.01 -1.86
CA LEU A 3 22.64 13.49 -1.45
C LEU A 3 22.67 14.75 -0.59
N VAL A 4 23.83 15.39 -0.39
CA VAL A 4 23.96 16.59 0.47
C VAL A 4 23.01 17.70 0.07
N THR A 5 22.87 17.96 -1.23
CA THR A 5 21.98 19.01 -1.75
C THR A 5 20.50 18.72 -1.49
N GLN A 6 20.15 17.48 -1.16
CA GLN A 6 18.78 17.05 -0.88
C GLN A 6 18.47 16.97 0.62
N ALA A 7 19.44 17.23 1.50
CA ALA A 7 19.26 17.10 2.95
C ALA A 7 18.05 17.88 3.52
N PRO A 8 17.79 19.15 3.12
CA PRO A 8 16.61 19.87 3.62
C PRO A 8 15.29 19.21 3.23
N MET A 9 15.22 18.66 2.02
CA MET A 9 14.03 18.00 1.51
C MET A 9 13.80 16.64 2.18
N LEU A 10 14.87 15.85 2.35
CA LEU A 10 14.82 14.59 3.10
C LEU A 10 14.33 14.80 4.53
N ALA A 11 14.79 15.87 5.20
CA ALA A 11 14.31 16.23 6.54
C ALA A 11 12.80 16.56 6.54
N ARG A 12 12.32 17.34 5.56
CA ARG A 12 10.89 17.67 5.42
C ARG A 12 10.03 16.43 5.14
N MET A 13 10.51 15.53 4.29
CA MET A 13 9.81 14.27 4.00
C MET A 13 9.68 13.41 5.26
N ARG A 14 10.77 13.24 6.02
CA ARG A 14 10.78 12.43 7.25
C ARG A 14 9.98 13.04 8.38
N ALA A 15 9.84 14.36 8.42
CA ALA A 15 8.98 15.05 9.40
C ALA A 15 7.50 14.64 9.29
N LEU A 16 7.06 14.13 8.12
CA LEU A 16 5.70 13.63 7.94
C LEU A 16 5.37 12.44 8.85
N ALA A 17 6.38 11.71 9.34
CA ALA A 17 6.19 10.58 10.25
C ALA A 17 5.50 10.96 11.57
N ASN A 18 5.53 12.25 11.93
CA ASN A 18 4.95 12.78 13.16
C ASN A 18 3.45 13.10 13.06
N TYR A 19 2.84 12.91 11.89
CA TYR A 19 1.42 13.15 11.67
C TYR A 19 0.59 11.86 11.80
N ALA A 20 -0.70 12.00 12.08
CA ALA A 20 -1.61 10.86 12.18
C ALA A 20 -2.08 10.37 10.81
N ASP A 21 -2.49 11.28 9.93
CA ASP A 21 -3.05 11.01 8.61
C ASP A 21 -2.66 12.12 7.61
N TYR A 22 -2.83 11.80 6.33
CA TYR A 22 -2.76 12.77 5.25
C TYR A 22 -4.16 13.26 4.86
N ARG A 23 -4.29 14.58 4.70
CA ARG A 23 -5.46 15.24 4.12
C ARG A 23 -5.02 16.39 3.23
N SER A 24 -5.62 16.47 2.04
CA SER A 24 -5.44 17.61 1.16
C SER A 24 -6.19 18.82 1.75
N PRO A 25 -5.54 20.01 1.86
CA PRO A 25 -6.25 21.24 2.23
C PRO A 25 -7.13 21.76 1.08
N PHE A 26 -6.94 21.24 -0.14
CA PHE A 26 -7.67 21.65 -1.32
C PHE A 26 -9.03 20.93 -1.38
N ARG A 27 -10.01 21.60 -2.00
CA ARG A 27 -11.29 20.95 -2.30
C ARG A 27 -11.04 19.79 -3.25
N SER A 28 -11.73 18.68 -3.01
CA SER A 28 -11.63 17.49 -3.85
C SER A 28 -12.25 17.76 -5.22
N ARG A 29 -11.41 18.11 -6.20
CA ARG A 29 -11.73 18.38 -7.60
C ARG A 29 -10.77 17.65 -8.53
N GLY A 30 -11.18 17.37 -9.76
CA GLY A 30 -10.31 16.69 -10.74
C GLY A 30 -9.03 17.44 -11.12
N ASP A 31 -8.98 18.76 -10.92
CA ASP A 31 -7.82 19.62 -11.16
C ASP A 31 -7.00 19.90 -9.88
N THR A 32 -7.33 19.23 -8.77
CA THR A 32 -6.60 19.41 -7.50
C THR A 32 -5.13 19.04 -7.69
N PRO A 33 -4.19 19.95 -7.39
CA PRO A 33 -2.78 19.61 -7.50
C PRO A 33 -2.45 18.50 -6.50
N LEU A 34 -1.87 17.41 -7.00
CA LEU A 34 -1.24 16.43 -6.14
C LEU A 34 0.02 17.06 -5.52
N PRO A 35 0.40 16.68 -4.29
CA PRO A 35 1.69 17.07 -3.75
C PRO A 35 2.82 16.59 -4.67
N GLU A 36 4.03 17.12 -4.53
CA GLU A 36 5.17 16.60 -5.30
C GLU A 36 5.57 15.20 -4.81
N LEU A 37 4.94 14.20 -5.42
CA LEU A 37 5.16 12.77 -5.20
C LEU A 37 6.43 12.17 -5.85
N PRO A 38 7.00 12.68 -6.96
CA PRO A 38 8.05 11.95 -7.70
C PRO A 38 9.39 11.83 -6.95
N ARG A 39 9.54 12.49 -5.79
CA ARG A 39 10.76 12.41 -4.97
C ARG A 39 10.66 11.42 -3.82
N MET A 40 9.56 10.67 -3.70
CA MET A 40 9.37 9.68 -2.64
C MET A 40 10.41 8.54 -2.60
N PRO A 41 10.95 8.03 -3.72
CA PRO A 41 12.04 7.06 -3.67
C PRO A 41 13.32 7.59 -3.01
N LEU A 42 13.50 8.91 -2.95
CA LEU A 42 14.74 9.53 -2.49
C LEU A 42 15.08 9.19 -1.04
N SER A 43 14.09 9.14 -0.15
CA SER A 43 14.35 8.83 1.27
C SER A 43 14.81 7.38 1.43
N MET A 44 14.19 6.46 0.67
CA MET A 44 14.58 5.05 0.61
C MET A 44 16.01 4.90 0.05
N THR A 45 16.34 5.62 -1.03
CA THR A 45 17.72 5.67 -1.58
C THR A 45 18.71 6.24 -0.56
N ALA A 46 18.34 7.27 0.20
CA ALA A 46 19.19 7.84 1.24
C ALA A 46 19.48 6.81 2.36
N SER A 47 18.45 6.10 2.82
CA SER A 47 18.59 5.05 3.83
C SER A 47 19.46 3.89 3.31
N ALA A 48 19.28 3.47 2.05
CA ALA A 48 20.14 2.46 1.42
C ALA A 48 21.60 2.93 1.28
N LEU A 49 21.81 4.19 0.90
CA LEU A 49 23.15 4.78 0.79
C LEU A 49 23.85 4.86 2.16
N ASP A 50 23.12 5.28 3.20
CA ASP A 50 23.63 5.28 4.58
C ASP A 50 24.10 3.88 4.98
N PHE A 51 23.35 2.83 4.60
CA PHE A 51 23.68 1.45 4.95
C PHE A 51 24.98 0.98 4.29
N VAL A 52 25.09 1.13 2.96
CA VAL A 52 26.28 0.69 2.22
C VAL A 52 27.53 1.51 2.57
N GLN A 53 27.37 2.72 3.11
CA GLN A 53 28.45 3.54 3.63
C GLN A 53 28.80 3.23 5.10
N GLY A 54 28.23 2.17 5.69
CA GLY A 54 28.51 1.73 7.05
C GLY A 54 27.81 2.54 8.14
N ARG A 55 26.91 3.48 7.80
CA ARG A 55 26.09 4.22 8.76
C ARG A 55 24.84 3.42 9.15
N THR A 56 25.04 2.19 9.59
CA THR A 56 23.98 1.19 9.84
C THR A 56 22.85 1.70 10.74
N THR A 57 23.16 2.29 11.89
CA THR A 57 22.13 2.80 12.82
C THR A 57 21.30 3.91 12.19
N GLN A 58 21.93 4.80 11.41
CA GLN A 58 21.25 5.88 10.70
C GLN A 58 20.35 5.32 9.59
N ALA A 59 20.85 4.35 8.83
CA ALA A 59 20.09 3.69 7.78
C ALA A 59 18.84 2.98 8.30
N LEU A 60 18.99 2.16 9.36
CA LEU A 60 17.88 1.47 10.01
C LEU A 60 16.87 2.46 10.60
N SER A 61 17.36 3.54 11.23
CA SER A 61 16.48 4.58 11.74
C SER A 61 15.69 5.25 10.61
N GLY A 62 16.37 5.59 9.51
CA GLY A 62 15.81 6.24 8.34
C GLY A 62 14.73 5.41 7.65
N VAL A 63 14.99 4.13 7.35
CA VAL A 63 14.00 3.25 6.69
C VAL A 63 12.76 3.04 7.56
N CYS A 64 12.91 2.98 8.88
CA CYS A 64 11.78 2.90 9.81
C CYS A 64 10.98 4.21 9.88
N THR A 65 11.64 5.37 9.82
CA THR A 65 10.95 6.66 9.69
C THR A 65 10.21 6.75 8.36
N ASP A 66 10.83 6.32 7.26
CA ASP A 66 10.22 6.34 5.92
C ASP A 66 9.00 5.39 5.85
N ALA A 67 9.05 4.24 6.52
CA ALA A 67 7.90 3.35 6.71
C ALA A 67 6.77 4.04 7.50
N GLN A 68 7.09 4.79 8.54
CA GLN A 68 6.08 5.56 9.29
C GLN A 68 5.43 6.64 8.41
N VAL A 69 6.21 7.37 7.60
CA VAL A 69 5.68 8.30 6.59
C VAL A 69 4.72 7.57 5.64
N ALA A 70 5.11 6.40 5.15
CA ALA A 70 4.28 5.61 4.26
C ALA A 70 2.93 5.23 4.90
N ARG A 71 2.90 4.90 6.20
CA ARG A 71 1.64 4.66 6.92
C ARG A 71 0.77 5.91 7.05
N VAL A 72 1.36 7.09 7.25
CA VAL A 72 0.60 8.37 7.26
C VAL A 72 -0.10 8.59 5.92
N LEU A 73 0.61 8.34 4.81
CA LEU A 73 0.05 8.46 3.46
C LEU A 73 -1.00 7.37 3.19
N MET A 74 -0.76 6.14 3.65
CA MET A 74 -1.70 5.03 3.46
C MET A 74 -3.02 5.27 4.19
N ARG A 75 -2.98 5.89 5.38
CA ARG A 75 -4.17 6.36 6.13
C ARG A 75 -4.80 7.64 5.56
N SER A 76 -4.41 8.05 4.35
CA SER A 76 -5.06 9.14 3.61
C SER A 76 -6.57 8.91 3.55
N SER A 77 -7.32 9.96 3.85
CA SER A 77 -8.78 9.89 4.01
C SER A 77 -9.57 10.51 2.87
N ASP A 78 -8.88 11.11 1.90
CA ASP A 78 -9.50 11.89 0.83
C ASP A 78 -8.90 11.65 -0.56
N ASN A 79 -7.88 10.80 -0.67
CA ASN A 79 -7.20 10.58 -1.95
C ASN A 79 -6.68 9.14 -2.09
N LEU A 80 -7.28 8.40 -3.02
CA LEU A 80 -6.92 7.02 -3.36
C LEU A 80 -5.49 6.90 -3.89
N ALA A 81 -5.05 7.83 -4.74
CA ALA A 81 -3.69 7.81 -5.27
C ALA A 81 -2.65 7.92 -4.14
N ILE A 82 -2.88 8.79 -3.16
CA ILE A 82 -2.00 8.94 -1.98
C ILE A 82 -2.00 7.67 -1.13
N THR A 83 -3.17 7.06 -0.89
CA THR A 83 -3.26 5.76 -0.20
C THR A 83 -2.42 4.71 -0.92
N MET A 84 -2.53 4.62 -2.25
CA MET A 84 -1.80 3.62 -3.04
C MET A 84 -0.29 3.86 -3.07
N ILE A 85 0.13 5.12 -3.07
CA ILE A 85 1.54 5.49 -2.95
C ILE A 85 2.08 5.13 -1.57
N GLY A 86 1.35 5.43 -0.50
CA GLY A 86 1.71 5.02 0.86
C GLY A 86 1.88 3.50 0.96
N ALA A 87 0.97 2.72 0.38
CA ALA A 87 1.07 1.27 0.34
C ALA A 87 2.32 0.77 -0.40
N ALA A 88 2.63 1.36 -1.56
CA ALA A 88 3.85 1.02 -2.32
C ALA A 88 5.13 1.39 -1.57
N MET A 89 5.19 2.59 -0.98
CA MET A 89 6.31 3.03 -0.16
C MET A 89 6.51 2.12 1.06
N LEU A 90 5.44 1.70 1.72
CA LEU A 90 5.52 0.87 2.91
C LEU A 90 6.08 -0.52 2.58
N ARG A 91 5.61 -1.13 1.49
CA ARG A 91 6.18 -2.40 0.98
C ARG A 91 7.64 -2.26 0.58
N GLY A 92 8.01 -1.18 -0.11
CA GLY A 92 9.39 -0.91 -0.51
C GLY A 92 10.33 -0.77 0.70
N ASN A 93 9.93 0.02 1.70
CA ASN A 93 10.72 0.18 2.92
C ASN A 93 10.77 -1.11 3.77
N ALA A 94 9.70 -1.90 3.80
CA ALA A 94 9.70 -3.21 4.44
C ALA A 94 10.72 -4.16 3.78
N GLN A 95 10.75 -4.20 2.44
CA GLN A 95 11.71 -5.00 1.69
C GLN A 95 13.15 -4.53 1.93
N LEU A 96 13.41 -3.22 1.81
CA LEU A 96 14.74 -2.66 2.08
C LEU A 96 15.20 -2.96 3.52
N PHE A 97 14.32 -2.85 4.50
CA PHE A 97 14.62 -3.19 5.88
C PHE A 97 14.99 -4.67 6.02
N ALA A 98 14.24 -5.58 5.40
CA ALA A 98 14.57 -7.01 5.38
C ALA A 98 15.93 -7.27 4.71
N ASP A 99 16.22 -6.62 3.58
CA ASP A 99 17.51 -6.71 2.90
C ASP A 99 18.67 -6.23 3.79
N MET A 100 18.51 -5.11 4.50
CA MET A 100 19.51 -4.64 5.47
C MET A 100 19.72 -5.65 6.60
N LEU A 101 18.64 -6.23 7.16
CA LEU A 101 18.75 -7.23 8.22
C LEU A 101 19.43 -8.52 7.75
N ALA A 102 19.29 -8.89 6.49
CA ALA A 102 19.95 -10.05 5.91
C ALA A 102 21.49 -9.95 5.92
N GLU A 103 22.00 -8.73 5.87
CA GLU A 103 23.43 -8.40 5.85
C GLU A 103 24.00 -8.07 7.23
N LEU A 104 23.16 -8.08 8.27
CA LEU A 104 23.53 -7.74 9.64
C LEU A 104 23.52 -8.97 10.55
N PRO A 105 24.39 -9.02 11.58
CA PRO A 105 24.34 -10.07 12.59
C PRO A 105 22.96 -10.05 13.26
N ALA A 106 22.43 -11.23 13.61
CA ALA A 106 21.11 -11.32 14.26
C ALA A 106 21.04 -10.50 15.57
N GLN A 107 22.18 -10.33 16.25
CA GLN A 107 22.32 -9.57 17.50
C GLN A 107 22.40 -8.04 17.29
N GLN A 108 22.41 -7.55 16.05
CA GLN A 108 22.43 -6.12 15.76
C GLN A 108 21.26 -5.40 16.46
N SER A 109 21.56 -4.37 17.25
CA SER A 109 20.54 -3.58 17.93
C SER A 109 19.70 -2.80 16.91
N LEU A 110 18.37 -2.87 17.05
CA LEU A 110 17.44 -2.14 16.20
C LEU A 110 16.95 -0.87 16.90
N PRO A 111 16.73 0.23 16.15
CA PRO A 111 16.06 1.41 16.69
C PRO A 111 14.66 1.07 17.21
N MET A 112 14.31 1.58 18.41
CA MET A 112 13.07 1.24 19.10
C MET A 112 11.81 1.55 18.28
N HIS A 113 11.81 2.61 17.47
CA HIS A 113 10.66 3.00 16.65
C HIS A 113 10.39 2.08 15.47
N CYS A 114 11.34 1.21 15.08
CA CYS A 114 11.15 0.24 14.00
C CYS A 114 10.03 -0.76 14.29
N ALA A 115 9.86 -1.16 15.56
CA ALA A 115 8.80 -2.07 15.96
C ALA A 115 7.40 -1.46 15.68
N ALA A 116 7.23 -0.16 15.97
CA ALA A 116 5.99 0.54 15.68
C ALA A 116 5.80 0.78 14.18
N ALA A 117 6.86 1.15 13.46
CA ALA A 117 6.82 1.41 12.02
C ALA A 117 6.34 0.18 11.23
N PHE A 118 6.82 -1.02 11.58
CA PHE A 118 6.47 -2.27 10.90
C PHE A 118 5.45 -3.15 11.65
N ALA A 119 4.79 -2.62 12.68
CA ALA A 119 3.72 -3.35 13.36
C ALA A 119 2.64 -3.80 12.38
N PRO A 120 2.01 -4.98 12.58
CA PRO A 120 0.95 -5.48 11.70
C PRO A 120 -0.11 -4.43 11.40
N ALA A 121 -0.57 -4.38 10.15
CA ALA A 121 -1.62 -3.44 9.75
C ALA A 121 -2.97 -3.83 10.34
N THR A 122 -3.78 -2.82 10.68
CA THR A 122 -5.18 -3.04 11.08
C THR A 122 -6.07 -3.21 9.85
N THR A 123 -7.24 -3.83 10.03
CA THR A 123 -8.24 -3.96 8.95
C THR A 123 -8.66 -2.61 8.37
N GLN A 124 -8.80 -1.59 9.22
CA GLN A 124 -9.15 -0.23 8.79
C GLN A 124 -8.05 0.41 7.96
N GLU A 125 -6.79 0.19 8.33
CA GLU A 125 -5.63 0.72 7.62
C GLU A 125 -5.45 0.11 6.22
N ILE A 126 -5.94 -1.11 6.00
CA ILE A 126 -5.86 -1.80 4.71
C ILE A 126 -7.16 -1.75 3.93
N SER A 127 -8.23 -1.14 4.46
CA SER A 127 -9.51 -1.01 3.77
C SER A 127 -9.50 0.19 2.83
N LEU A 128 -10.02 0.01 1.62
CA LEU A 128 -10.27 1.11 0.69
C LEU A 128 -11.41 2.04 1.11
N CYS A 129 -12.13 1.78 2.20
CA CYS A 129 -13.32 2.55 2.59
C CYS A 129 -13.07 4.07 2.63
N HIS A 130 -12.03 4.53 3.33
CA HIS A 130 -11.73 5.96 3.41
C HIS A 130 -11.24 6.53 2.07
N ALA A 131 -10.41 5.77 1.35
CA ALA A 131 -9.90 6.18 0.04
C ALA A 131 -11.03 6.37 -0.98
N LEU A 132 -11.99 5.44 -1.06
CA LEU A 132 -13.13 5.53 -1.96
C LEU A 132 -14.13 6.60 -1.56
N HIS A 133 -14.25 6.90 -0.26
CA HIS A 133 -15.03 8.04 0.20
C HIS A 133 -14.40 9.38 -0.23
N GLY A 134 -13.06 9.47 -0.27
CA GLY A 134 -12.34 10.58 -0.88
C GLY A 134 -12.56 10.68 -2.38
N GLU A 135 -12.40 9.55 -3.07
CA GLU A 135 -12.57 9.42 -4.51
C GLU A 135 -13.98 9.82 -4.96
N SER A 136 -15.02 9.42 -4.21
CA SER A 136 -16.40 9.79 -4.53
C SER A 136 -16.64 11.30 -4.45
N ARG A 137 -16.03 11.99 -3.48
CA ARG A 137 -16.11 13.45 -3.39
C ARG A 137 -15.49 14.12 -4.60
N MET A 138 -14.35 13.62 -5.06
CA MET A 138 -13.69 14.12 -6.28
C MET A 138 -14.61 13.91 -7.49
N VAL A 139 -15.08 12.69 -7.69
CA VAL A 139 -15.92 12.31 -8.84
C VAL A 139 -17.24 13.08 -8.84
N PHE A 140 -17.88 13.24 -7.68
CA PHE A 140 -19.15 13.94 -7.57
C PHE A 140 -19.01 15.46 -7.69
N SER A 141 -17.85 16.04 -7.33
CA SER A 141 -17.57 17.45 -7.61
C SER A 141 -17.58 17.76 -9.11
N LEU A 142 -17.09 16.84 -9.95
CA LEU A 142 -17.08 16.98 -11.41
C LEU A 142 -18.49 16.96 -12.00
N LEU A 143 -19.41 16.25 -11.36
CA LEU A 143 -20.84 16.25 -11.75
C LEU A 143 -21.54 17.56 -11.37
N GLN A 144 -21.07 18.24 -10.32
CA GLN A 144 -21.64 19.52 -9.84
C GLN A 144 -21.04 20.74 -10.55
N ASP A 145 -19.74 20.71 -10.87
CA ASP A 145 -19.00 21.80 -11.52
C ASP A 145 -19.11 21.77 -13.06
N ALA A 146 -19.94 20.89 -13.65
CA ALA A 146 -20.15 20.82 -15.09
C ALA A 146 -20.77 22.14 -15.62
N PRO A 147 -20.09 22.88 -16.52
CA PRO A 147 -20.53 24.21 -16.91
C PRO A 147 -21.89 24.19 -17.59
N ALA A 148 -22.76 25.14 -17.23
CA ALA A 148 -24.01 25.37 -17.94
C ALA A 148 -23.71 25.73 -19.41
N PRO A 149 -24.39 25.12 -20.39
CA PRO A 149 -24.02 25.21 -21.81
C PRO A 149 -24.45 26.57 -22.39
N HIS A 150 -23.70 27.64 -22.12
CA HIS A 150 -24.06 28.99 -22.58
C HIS A 150 -23.52 29.35 -23.98
N ASP A 151 -22.57 28.59 -24.56
CA ASP A 151 -21.92 28.95 -25.84
C ASP A 151 -21.74 27.77 -26.83
N ARG A 152 -22.63 26.77 -26.81
CA ARG A 152 -22.44 25.52 -27.57
C ARG A 152 -23.53 25.21 -28.61
N GLY A 153 -23.16 24.47 -29.67
CA GLY A 153 -24.02 24.08 -30.78
C GLY A 153 -25.25 23.27 -30.35
N TRP A 154 -26.27 23.13 -31.21
CA TRP A 154 -27.54 22.50 -30.81
C TRP A 154 -27.39 21.05 -30.28
N LEU A 155 -26.49 20.25 -30.85
CA LEU A 155 -26.15 18.90 -30.38
C LEU A 155 -25.50 18.90 -28.99
N GLU A 156 -24.69 19.92 -28.71
CA GLU A 156 -24.02 20.11 -27.42
C GLU A 156 -24.93 20.76 -26.35
N ARG A 157 -26.10 21.28 -26.75
CA ARG A 157 -27.17 21.70 -25.83
C ARG A 157 -28.04 20.54 -25.33
N VAL A 158 -28.17 19.46 -26.11
CA VAL A 158 -28.97 18.27 -25.73
C VAL A 158 -28.18 17.28 -24.86
N GLY A 159 -26.86 17.19 -25.04
CA GLY A 159 -25.98 16.30 -24.27
C GLY A 159 -26.04 16.52 -22.74
N PRO A 160 -25.96 17.76 -22.22
CA PRO A 160 -26.13 18.05 -20.80
C PRO A 160 -27.53 17.75 -20.26
N GLN A 161 -28.57 17.72 -21.12
CA GLN A 161 -29.94 17.41 -20.72
C GLN A 161 -30.17 15.89 -20.52
N LEU A 162 -29.21 15.05 -20.94
CA LEU A 162 -29.21 13.60 -20.72
C LEU A 162 -28.25 13.17 -19.60
N LEU A 163 -27.70 14.13 -18.85
CA LEU A 163 -26.91 13.92 -17.65
C LEU A 163 -27.72 14.41 -16.44
N ASP A 164 -28.27 13.48 -15.69
CA ASP A 164 -28.88 13.75 -14.39
C ASP A 164 -27.80 13.46 -13.32
N GLY A 165 -27.30 14.53 -12.70
CA GLY A 165 -26.22 14.44 -11.70
C GLY A 165 -26.60 13.59 -10.49
N GLU A 166 -27.83 13.71 -9.99
CA GLU A 166 -28.31 12.95 -8.83
C GLU A 166 -28.46 11.46 -9.18
N ARG A 167 -29.05 11.15 -10.33
CA ARG A 167 -29.16 9.76 -10.80
C ARG A 167 -27.80 9.14 -11.09
N THR A 168 -26.86 9.92 -11.61
CA THR A 168 -25.49 9.45 -11.85
C THR A 168 -24.76 9.19 -10.54
N GLN A 169 -24.91 10.06 -9.54
CA GLN A 169 -24.38 9.83 -8.19
C GLN A 169 -24.98 8.57 -7.55
N ALA A 170 -26.30 8.40 -7.63
CA ALA A 170 -26.98 7.22 -7.11
C ALA A 170 -26.50 5.92 -7.79
N LEU A 171 -26.33 5.96 -9.12
CA LEU A 171 -25.80 4.85 -9.92
C LEU A 171 -24.36 4.47 -9.54
N LEU A 172 -23.52 5.46 -9.24
CA LEU A 172 -22.11 5.27 -8.88
C LEU A 172 -21.88 4.99 -7.39
N ALA A 173 -22.83 5.32 -6.51
CA ALA A 173 -22.65 5.20 -5.07
C ALA A 173 -22.19 3.80 -4.61
N PRO A 174 -22.73 2.67 -5.12
CA PRO A 174 -22.25 1.33 -4.74
C PRO A 174 -20.76 1.10 -5.06
N THR A 175 -20.25 1.68 -6.14
CA THR A 175 -18.84 1.59 -6.55
C THR A 175 -17.89 2.25 -5.54
N PHE A 176 -18.37 3.20 -4.74
CA PHE A 176 -17.56 3.90 -3.74
C PHE A 176 -17.83 3.47 -2.29
N THR A 177 -18.90 2.74 -2.01
CA THR A 177 -19.27 2.35 -0.63
C THR A 177 -19.01 0.88 -0.30
N TRP A 178 -18.81 0.02 -1.30
CA TRP A 178 -18.64 -1.43 -1.09
C TRP A 178 -17.52 -1.78 -0.09
N ALA A 179 -16.40 -1.04 -0.13
CA ALA A 179 -15.23 -1.30 0.71
C ALA A 179 -15.47 -1.04 2.21
N CYS A 180 -16.54 -0.31 2.53
CA CYS A 180 -16.95 -0.03 3.91
C CYS A 180 -17.89 -1.11 4.49
N SER A 181 -18.33 -2.08 3.68
CA SER A 181 -19.31 -3.07 4.11
C SER A 181 -18.71 -4.09 5.08
N ALA A 182 -19.54 -4.54 6.03
CA ALA A 182 -19.12 -5.55 7.01
C ALA A 182 -18.60 -6.87 6.38
N PRO A 183 -19.19 -7.41 5.30
CA PRO A 183 -18.66 -8.60 4.64
C PRO A 183 -17.24 -8.39 4.10
N VAL A 184 -16.97 -7.23 3.48
CA VAL A 184 -15.63 -6.91 2.96
C VAL A 184 -14.63 -6.80 4.11
N LEU A 185 -14.98 -6.08 5.18
CA LEU A 185 -14.10 -5.96 6.34
C LEU A 185 -13.81 -7.31 7.00
N ALA A 186 -14.77 -8.24 7.02
CA ALA A 186 -14.58 -9.59 7.53
C ALA A 186 -13.61 -10.43 6.67
N VAL A 187 -13.67 -10.29 5.33
CA VAL A 187 -12.72 -10.91 4.39
C VAL A 187 -11.30 -10.36 4.63
N LEU A 188 -11.17 -9.03 4.76
CA LEU A 188 -9.88 -8.38 5.00
C LEU A 188 -9.28 -8.77 6.36
N ALA A 189 -10.08 -8.85 7.42
CA ALA A 189 -9.63 -9.26 8.74
C ALA A 189 -9.05 -10.69 8.77
N GLN A 190 -9.48 -11.54 7.86
CA GLN A 190 -9.00 -12.93 7.74
C GLN A 190 -7.84 -13.09 6.74
N ASP A 191 -7.36 -11.98 6.16
CA ASP A 191 -6.37 -11.99 5.06
C ASP A 191 -6.80 -12.91 3.91
N GLN A 192 -8.10 -12.93 3.58
CA GLN A 192 -8.64 -13.66 2.42
C GLN A 192 -8.62 -12.78 1.18
N ALA A 193 -8.24 -13.33 0.03
CA ALA A 193 -8.26 -12.59 -1.23
C ALA A 193 -9.66 -12.03 -1.48
N LEU A 194 -9.76 -10.71 -1.70
CA LEU A 194 -11.05 -10.12 -2.07
C LEU A 194 -11.54 -10.75 -3.38
N PRO A 195 -12.76 -11.31 -3.42
CA PRO A 195 -13.37 -11.78 -4.66
C PRO A 195 -13.54 -10.63 -5.66
N GLN A 196 -13.26 -10.87 -6.94
CA GLN A 196 -13.32 -9.83 -7.98
C GLN A 196 -14.73 -9.25 -8.17
N ASP A 197 -15.76 -10.07 -7.94
CA ASP A 197 -17.18 -9.71 -7.99
C ASP A 197 -17.67 -8.94 -6.75
N SER A 198 -16.79 -8.71 -5.76
CA SER A 198 -17.13 -7.87 -4.61
C SER A 198 -17.24 -6.38 -4.94
N VAL A 199 -16.70 -5.94 -6.09
CA VAL A 199 -16.82 -4.56 -6.56
C VAL A 199 -18.11 -4.43 -7.38
N PRO A 200 -19.12 -3.65 -6.92
CA PRO A 200 -20.37 -3.51 -7.64
C PRO A 200 -20.18 -2.86 -9.01
N VAL A 201 -20.79 -3.46 -10.03
CA VAL A 201 -20.87 -2.90 -11.37
C VAL A 201 -22.16 -2.08 -11.48
N PRO A 202 -22.10 -0.80 -11.89
CA PRO A 202 -23.30 -0.01 -12.11
C PRO A 202 -24.23 -0.64 -13.16
N GLU A 203 -25.54 -0.65 -12.89
CA GLU A 203 -26.54 -1.20 -13.82
C GLU A 203 -26.87 -0.18 -14.93
N THR A 204 -26.19 -0.28 -16.06
CA THR A 204 -26.28 0.70 -17.16
C THR A 204 -27.23 0.30 -18.30
N THR A 205 -27.95 -0.81 -18.17
CA THR A 205 -28.85 -1.34 -19.23
C THR A 205 -30.34 -1.22 -18.89
N SER A 206 -30.68 -0.61 -17.77
CA SER A 206 -32.08 -0.45 -17.35
C SER A 206 -32.75 0.75 -18.03
N VAL A 207 -34.09 0.79 -18.03
CA VAL A 207 -34.88 1.92 -18.56
C VAL A 207 -34.54 3.25 -17.88
N THR A 208 -33.96 3.22 -16.68
CA THR A 208 -33.51 4.42 -15.96
C THR A 208 -32.40 5.16 -16.71
N CYS A 209 -31.64 4.48 -17.58
CA CYS A 209 -30.62 5.08 -18.42
C CYS A 209 -31.19 5.89 -19.59
N VAL A 210 -32.47 5.71 -19.98
CA VAL A 210 -33.06 6.52 -21.07
C VAL A 210 -33.06 8.01 -20.70
N ALA A 211 -33.30 8.32 -19.44
CA ALA A 211 -33.33 9.69 -18.91
C ALA A 211 -31.99 10.12 -18.25
N ASN A 212 -30.95 9.28 -18.32
CA ASN A 212 -29.61 9.58 -17.81
C ASN A 212 -28.53 8.92 -18.69
N ALA A 213 -28.69 8.99 -20.02
CA ALA A 213 -27.87 8.24 -20.96
C ALA A 213 -26.38 8.61 -20.85
N SER A 214 -26.06 9.89 -20.64
CA SER A 214 -24.69 10.36 -20.44
C SER A 214 -24.12 9.86 -19.12
N GLY A 215 -24.91 9.85 -18.04
CA GLY A 215 -24.50 9.31 -16.75
C GLY A 215 -24.22 7.81 -16.78
N CYS A 216 -25.06 7.03 -17.48
CA CYS A 216 -24.83 5.60 -17.67
C CYS A 216 -23.60 5.30 -18.53
N LEU A 217 -23.35 6.10 -19.57
CA LEU A 217 -22.11 6.00 -20.35
C LEU A 217 -20.88 6.25 -19.48
N LEU A 218 -20.87 7.34 -18.69
CA LEU A 218 -19.79 7.65 -17.75
C LEU A 218 -19.54 6.51 -16.76
N ALA A 219 -20.60 5.93 -16.19
CA ALA A 219 -20.50 4.81 -15.26
C ALA A 219 -19.94 3.51 -15.89
N SER A 220 -20.11 3.33 -17.21
CA SER A 220 -19.62 2.14 -17.92
C SER A 220 -18.13 2.20 -18.31
N VAL A 221 -17.60 3.38 -18.58
CA VAL A 221 -16.24 3.59 -19.11
C VAL A 221 -15.18 3.87 -18.04
N SER A 222 -15.57 4.45 -16.90
CA SER A 222 -14.65 4.87 -15.84
C SER A 222 -14.56 3.84 -14.72
N ARG A 223 -13.73 2.81 -14.88
CA ARG A 223 -13.55 1.78 -13.85
C ARG A 223 -12.07 1.56 -13.53
N PRO A 224 -11.51 2.29 -12.54
CA PRO A 224 -10.29 1.86 -11.90
C PRO A 224 -10.45 0.44 -11.37
N ASP A 225 -9.37 -0.33 -11.38
CA ASP A 225 -9.37 -1.70 -10.86
C ASP A 225 -9.29 -1.68 -9.32
N TYR A 226 -10.40 -1.33 -8.69
CA TYR A 226 -10.50 -1.21 -7.24
C TYR A 226 -10.25 -2.53 -6.52
N ALA A 227 -10.57 -3.68 -7.14
CA ALA A 227 -10.26 -4.99 -6.58
C ALA A 227 -8.74 -5.17 -6.47
N ASN A 228 -8.00 -4.86 -7.54
CA ASN A 228 -6.54 -4.92 -7.50
C ASN A 228 -5.92 -3.88 -6.55
N TYR A 229 -6.50 -2.69 -6.41
CA TYR A 229 -6.04 -1.73 -5.40
C TYR A 229 -6.25 -2.25 -3.97
N GLN A 230 -7.38 -2.92 -3.71
CA GLN A 230 -7.62 -3.57 -2.43
C GLN A 230 -6.60 -4.70 -2.20
N HIS A 231 -6.31 -5.52 -3.22
CA HIS A 231 -5.28 -6.55 -3.14
C HIS A 231 -3.90 -5.98 -2.83
N LYS A 232 -3.53 -4.83 -3.42
CA LYS A 232 -2.25 -4.16 -3.11
C LYS A 232 -2.16 -3.73 -1.64
N LEU A 233 -3.27 -3.33 -1.02
CA LEU A 233 -3.32 -3.05 0.43
C LEU A 233 -3.21 -4.33 1.27
N GLN A 234 -3.85 -5.42 0.85
CA GLN A 234 -3.69 -6.73 1.50
C GLN A 234 -2.25 -7.24 1.42
N ASP A 235 -1.59 -7.09 0.27
CA ASP A 235 -0.18 -7.45 0.11
C ASP A 235 0.75 -6.57 0.96
N THR A 236 0.35 -5.32 1.20
CA THR A 236 1.05 -4.43 2.13
C THR A 236 0.90 -4.92 3.57
N ALA A 237 -0.30 -5.34 3.98
CA ALA A 237 -0.53 -5.95 5.29
C ALA A 237 0.34 -7.19 5.51
N ALA A 238 0.42 -8.07 4.51
CA ALA A 238 1.22 -9.27 4.61
C ALA A 238 2.73 -8.98 4.59
N ALA A 239 3.20 -7.97 3.85
CA ALA A 239 4.58 -7.52 3.95
C ALA A 239 4.96 -7.10 5.39
N LEU A 240 4.09 -6.34 6.07
CA LEU A 240 4.30 -5.97 7.47
C LEU A 240 4.31 -7.19 8.40
N ARG A 241 3.41 -8.16 8.15
CA ARG A 241 3.39 -9.43 8.88
C ARG A 241 4.67 -10.25 8.67
N THR A 242 5.24 -10.24 7.46
CA THR A 242 6.53 -10.87 7.18
C THR A 242 7.66 -10.22 7.97
N VAL A 243 7.76 -8.89 7.94
CA VAL A 243 8.78 -8.17 8.72
C VAL A 243 8.59 -8.40 10.23
N SER A 244 7.35 -8.36 10.73
CA SER A 244 7.05 -8.66 12.13
C SER A 244 7.46 -10.10 12.51
N THR A 245 7.24 -11.07 11.62
CA THR A 245 7.72 -12.44 11.79
C THR A 245 9.24 -12.50 11.85
N MET A 246 9.96 -11.78 10.99
CA MET A 246 11.42 -11.73 11.02
C MET A 246 11.96 -11.15 12.33
N LEU A 247 11.34 -10.07 12.82
CA LEU A 247 11.68 -9.47 14.11
C LEU A 247 11.43 -10.46 15.25
N TRP A 248 10.30 -11.15 15.25
CA TRP A 248 10.00 -12.18 16.24
C TRP A 248 11.03 -13.32 16.22
N LEU A 249 11.40 -13.81 15.02
CA LEU A 249 12.42 -14.85 14.86
C LEU A 249 13.80 -14.40 15.35
N ARG A 250 14.13 -13.11 15.20
CA ARG A 250 15.39 -12.54 15.70
C ARG A 250 15.42 -12.49 17.23
N ASP A 251 14.29 -12.16 17.85
CA ASP A 251 14.15 -12.08 19.30
C ASP A 251 14.00 -13.47 19.97
N HIS A 252 13.69 -14.51 19.19
CA HIS A 252 13.59 -15.91 19.65
C HIS A 252 14.60 -16.81 18.91
N PRO A 253 15.92 -16.63 19.15
CA PRO A 253 16.93 -17.48 18.55
C PRO A 253 16.74 -18.92 19.03
N ALA A 254 16.85 -19.87 18.11
CA ALA A 254 16.79 -21.30 18.43
C ALA A 254 17.84 -22.02 17.58
N ASP A 255 18.97 -22.36 18.22
CA ASP A 255 20.19 -22.78 17.52
C ASP A 255 20.04 -24.10 16.75
N ALA A 256 19.05 -24.94 17.09
CA ALA A 256 18.85 -26.25 16.45
C ALA A 256 17.43 -26.49 15.92
N THR A 257 16.48 -25.57 16.12
CA THR A 257 15.08 -25.78 15.69
C THR A 257 14.92 -25.41 14.21
N PRO A 258 14.44 -26.33 13.34
CA PRO A 258 14.18 -26.03 11.94
C PRO A 258 13.24 -24.83 11.76
N LEU A 259 13.51 -23.99 10.76
CA LEU A 259 12.72 -22.77 10.53
C LEU A 259 11.22 -23.05 10.38
N THR A 260 10.85 -24.15 9.73
CA THR A 260 9.45 -24.58 9.58
C THR A 260 8.75 -24.80 10.93
N GLN A 261 9.44 -25.40 11.90
CA GLN A 261 8.91 -25.57 13.26
C GLN A 261 8.82 -24.24 14.00
N ARG A 262 9.78 -23.33 13.77
CA ARG A 262 9.74 -21.97 14.35
C ARG A 262 8.57 -21.16 13.81
N LEU A 263 8.26 -21.28 12.50
CA LEU A 263 7.07 -20.66 11.91
C LEU A 263 5.77 -21.24 12.48
N ALA A 264 5.73 -22.55 12.76
CA ALA A 264 4.58 -23.17 13.42
C ALA A 264 4.37 -22.62 14.85
N ALA A 265 5.45 -22.26 15.55
CA ALA A 265 5.43 -21.69 16.90
C ALA A 265 5.05 -20.19 16.93
N LEU A 266 4.91 -19.53 15.79
CA LEU A 266 4.54 -18.11 15.74
C LEU A 266 3.23 -17.83 16.48
N PRO A 267 3.08 -16.63 17.09
CA PRO A 267 1.79 -16.12 17.53
C PRO A 267 0.76 -16.19 16.40
N LEU A 268 -0.52 -16.42 16.74
CA LEU A 268 -1.60 -16.60 15.76
C LEU A 268 -1.69 -15.42 14.76
N ALA A 269 -1.48 -14.20 15.24
CA ALA A 269 -1.49 -12.98 14.43
C ALA A 269 -0.39 -12.93 13.36
N LEU A 270 0.74 -13.62 13.57
CA LEU A 270 1.88 -13.64 12.64
C LEU A 270 1.86 -14.84 11.70
N ARG A 271 1.34 -15.98 12.17
CA ARG A 271 1.30 -17.23 11.42
C ARG A 271 0.56 -17.08 10.09
N GLY A 272 -0.59 -16.38 10.11
CA GLY A 272 -1.51 -16.22 8.97
C GLY A 272 -2.18 -17.53 8.60
N GLN A 273 -3.51 -17.54 8.65
CA GLN A 273 -4.28 -18.77 8.42
C GLN A 273 -4.51 -19.03 6.94
N THR A 274 -5.05 -18.03 6.23
CA THR A 274 -5.37 -18.16 4.80
C THR A 274 -4.14 -18.04 3.90
N ARG A 275 -3.14 -17.26 4.34
CA ARG A 275 -1.93 -16.96 3.59
C ARG A 275 -0.69 -17.19 4.46
N PRO A 276 -0.33 -18.44 4.77
CA PRO A 276 0.81 -18.73 5.62
C PRO A 276 2.13 -18.33 4.93
N LEU A 277 3.13 -17.95 5.74
CA LEU A 277 4.49 -17.78 5.25
C LEU A 277 5.12 -19.15 5.01
N GLN A 278 5.79 -19.31 3.87
CA GLN A 278 6.50 -20.54 3.52
C GLN A 278 8.00 -20.33 3.61
N VAL A 279 8.74 -21.41 3.83
CA VAL A 279 10.21 -21.42 3.81
C VAL A 279 10.65 -21.80 2.40
N ASP A 280 11.56 -21.02 1.84
CA ASP A 280 12.19 -21.35 0.56
C ASP A 280 13.13 -22.57 0.71
N GLY A 281 13.40 -23.28 -0.38
CA GLY A 281 14.21 -24.50 -0.37
C GLY A 281 15.65 -24.31 0.14
N ASP A 282 16.17 -23.08 0.09
CA ASP A 282 17.48 -22.71 0.60
C ASP A 282 17.50 -22.41 2.12
N GLY A 283 16.34 -22.31 2.77
CA GLY A 283 16.20 -21.95 4.18
C GLY A 283 16.64 -20.52 4.51
N LYS A 284 16.88 -19.66 3.50
CA LYS A 284 17.35 -18.28 3.62
C LYS A 284 16.27 -17.26 3.32
N HIS A 285 15.19 -17.67 2.67
CA HIS A 285 14.08 -16.78 2.32
C HIS A 285 12.75 -17.27 2.91
N LEU A 286 11.89 -16.31 3.22
CA LEU A 286 10.46 -16.53 3.41
C LEU A 286 9.73 -16.21 2.11
N ILE A 287 8.79 -17.05 1.74
CA ILE A 287 7.94 -16.87 0.57
C ILE A 287 6.55 -16.44 1.03
N LEU A 288 6.04 -15.38 0.39
CA LEU A 288 4.71 -14.83 0.61
C LEU A 288 3.94 -14.77 -0.72
N ALA A 289 2.78 -15.42 -0.76
CA ALA A 289 1.86 -15.30 -1.89
C ALA A 289 1.30 -13.87 -2.01
N GLN A 290 1.14 -13.38 -3.23
CA GLN A 290 0.51 -12.07 -3.50
C GLN A 290 -0.90 -12.23 -4.06
N TYR A 291 -1.78 -11.29 -3.74
CA TYR A 291 -3.09 -11.19 -4.34
C TYR A 291 -3.11 -10.22 -5.51
N ALA A 292 -2.36 -9.12 -5.42
CA ALA A 292 -2.35 -8.12 -6.46
C ALA A 292 -1.72 -8.67 -7.74
N ARG A 293 -2.27 -8.27 -8.89
CA ARG A 293 -1.64 -8.55 -10.17
C ARG A 293 -0.30 -7.83 -10.23
N ARG A 294 0.77 -8.60 -10.40
CA ARG A 294 2.12 -8.06 -10.56
C ARG A 294 2.40 -7.69 -12.01
N GLU A 295 3.20 -6.64 -12.18
CA GLU A 295 3.62 -6.12 -13.50
C GLU A 295 4.73 -6.98 -14.14
N ASP A 296 5.42 -7.82 -13.35
CA ASP A 296 6.56 -8.66 -13.77
C ASP A 296 6.25 -10.17 -13.86
N GLY A 297 5.01 -10.60 -13.57
CA GLY A 297 4.55 -11.97 -13.78
C GLY A 297 4.97 -13.03 -12.75
N ALA A 298 5.76 -12.69 -11.73
CA ALA A 298 6.04 -13.62 -10.62
C ALA A 298 4.78 -13.84 -9.76
N ALA A 299 4.55 -15.03 -9.19
CA ALA A 299 3.37 -15.28 -8.34
C ALA A 299 3.63 -15.03 -6.84
N GLU A 300 4.90 -14.95 -6.45
CA GLU A 300 5.33 -14.99 -5.06
C GLU A 300 6.42 -13.95 -4.79
N TYR A 301 6.46 -13.46 -3.55
CA TYR A 301 7.48 -12.52 -3.09
C TYR A 301 8.44 -13.21 -2.11
N ARG A 302 9.74 -13.06 -2.37
CA ARG A 302 10.81 -13.66 -1.58
C ARG A 302 11.42 -12.62 -0.66
N TRP A 303 11.50 -12.94 0.62
CA TRP A 303 11.97 -12.05 1.67
C TRP A 303 13.18 -12.68 2.36
N PRO A 304 14.35 -12.02 2.38
CA PRO A 304 15.54 -12.61 2.98
C PRO A 304 15.44 -12.64 4.51
N LEU A 305 15.88 -13.73 5.12
CA LEU A 305 15.94 -13.85 6.57
C LEU A 305 17.08 -13.01 7.15
N PRO A 306 16.95 -12.50 8.39
CA PRO A 306 18.03 -11.83 9.09
C PRO A 306 19.32 -12.68 9.11
N ALA A 307 20.46 -12.02 8.91
CA ALA A 307 21.80 -12.62 8.83
C ALA A 307 22.03 -13.68 7.72
N SER A 308 21.07 -13.91 6.81
CA SER A 308 21.19 -14.95 5.79
C SER A 308 22.37 -14.75 4.82
N ARG A 309 22.80 -13.50 4.58
CA ARG A 309 23.90 -13.15 3.67
C ARG A 309 25.28 -13.08 4.34
N ILE A 310 25.33 -13.04 5.68
CA ILE A 310 26.61 -13.06 6.43
C ILE A 310 27.28 -14.42 6.33
N THR A 311 26.49 -15.50 6.44
CA THR A 311 27.00 -16.87 6.36
C THR A 311 27.66 -17.14 5.00
N GLU A 312 27.13 -16.55 3.93
CA GLU A 312 27.67 -16.66 2.57
C GLU A 312 28.99 -15.91 2.41
N GLN A 313 29.10 -14.68 2.95
CA GLN A 313 30.36 -13.91 2.88
C GLN A 313 31.48 -14.57 3.69
N ARG A 314 31.18 -15.18 4.84
CA ARG A 314 32.18 -15.94 5.61
C ARG A 314 32.62 -17.22 4.89
N GLN A 315 31.71 -17.92 4.22
CA GLN A 315 32.06 -19.10 3.41
C GLN A 315 32.87 -18.73 2.16
N ALA A 316 32.52 -17.63 1.48
CA ALA A 316 33.26 -17.14 0.32
C ALA A 316 34.68 -16.69 0.68
N ASN A 317 34.85 -16.00 1.81
CA ASN A 317 36.16 -15.54 2.28
C ASN A 317 37.03 -16.67 2.89
N ALA A 318 36.46 -17.83 3.21
CA ALA A 318 37.19 -19.00 3.70
C ALA A 318 37.74 -19.90 2.56
N ILE A 319 37.32 -19.65 1.32
CA ILE A 319 37.74 -20.39 0.11
C ILE A 319 38.81 -19.61 -0.69
N GLN A 320 39.10 -18.36 -0.30
CA GLN A 320 40.22 -17.55 -0.79
C GLN A 320 41.43 -17.67 0.14
#